data_AF-A0A199VUZ3-F1
#
_entry.id   AF-A0A199VUZ3-F1
#
_cell.length_a   1.000
_cell.length_b   1.000
_cell.length_c   1.000
_cell.angle_alpha   90.00
_cell.angle_beta   90.00
_cell.angle_gamma   90.00
#
_symmetry.space_group_name_H-M   'P 1'
#
loop_
_entity.id
_entity.type
_entity.pdbx_description
1 polymer ?
#
loop_
_entity_poly.entity_id
_entity_poly.type
_entity_poly.pdbx_seq_one_letter_code
_entity_poly.pdbx_strand_id
1 'polypeptide(L)'
;MNDLEQHVATTYVSFPATEISSQAAEDVLAYINSTKNPVATILPTITVTKYKPAPAVAYFSSRGPSSQTSNILKPDIAAPGVNILASWIPTSEVPVGQKPSQFNLVSGTSMACPHVAGVAATIKAWNPTWTPAAIRSAIMTSATQVNNDKDPLKTDSGSEATPYDYGAGEVNPNSALQPGLVYELGPSDYIQFLCHYGYDSYPRFVA
;
A
#
# COMPACT_ATOMS: atom_id res chain seq x y z
N MET A 1 2.93 -15.84 -12.51
CA MET A 1 3.48 -14.59 -11.99
C MET A 1 3.68 -13.64 -13.15
N ASN A 2 3.38 -12.36 -12.96
CA ASN A 2 3.59 -11.31 -13.95
C ASN A 2 4.71 -10.38 -13.46
N ASP A 3 5.23 -9.52 -14.33
CA ASP A 3 6.34 -8.61 -14.00
C ASP A 3 5.98 -7.58 -12.89
N LEU A 4 4.70 -7.46 -12.51
CA LEU A 4 4.25 -6.56 -11.44
C LEU A 4 4.55 -7.14 -10.04
N GLU A 5 4.62 -8.46 -9.93
CA GLU A 5 4.81 -9.16 -8.65
C GLU A 5 6.26 -9.12 -8.17
N GLN A 6 7.22 -8.82 -9.05
CA GLN A 6 8.66 -8.93 -8.79
C GLN A 6 9.19 -8.06 -7.61
N HIS A 7 8.42 -7.05 -7.20
CA HIS A 7 8.79 -6.15 -6.09
C HIS A 7 8.21 -6.60 -4.74
N VAL A 8 7.32 -7.60 -4.75
CA VAL A 8 6.74 -8.20 -3.56
C VAL A 8 7.55 -9.45 -3.21
N ALA A 9 8.00 -9.55 -1.97
CA ALA A 9 8.77 -10.71 -1.53
C ALA A 9 7.85 -11.93 -1.39
N THR A 10 8.20 -13.01 -2.11
CA THR A 10 7.58 -14.32 -1.98
C THR A 10 8.45 -15.24 -1.12
N THR A 11 7.84 -15.94 -0.17
CA THR A 11 8.53 -16.92 0.67
C THR A 11 8.43 -18.32 0.05
N TYR A 12 9.57 -18.89 -0.32
CA TYR A 12 9.66 -20.29 -0.75
C TYR A 12 10.26 -21.15 0.36
N VAL A 13 9.46 -22.09 0.88
CA VAL A 13 9.81 -22.89 2.05
C VAL A 13 10.59 -24.16 1.68
N SER A 14 10.31 -24.74 0.52
CA SER A 14 10.76 -26.10 0.19
C SER A 14 12.09 -26.17 -0.58
N PHE A 15 12.43 -25.11 -1.33
CA PHE A 15 13.62 -25.06 -2.17
C PHE A 15 14.04 -23.60 -2.45
N PRO A 16 15.33 -23.34 -2.77
CA PRO A 16 15.77 -22.03 -3.24
C PRO A 16 15.09 -21.67 -4.56
N ALA A 17 14.48 -20.49 -4.62
CA ALA A 17 13.82 -19.97 -5.81
C ALA A 17 14.04 -18.46 -5.93
N THR A 18 13.93 -17.96 -7.16
CA THR A 18 13.97 -16.54 -7.48
C THR A 18 12.97 -16.27 -8.59
N GLU A 19 12.26 -15.16 -8.49
CA GLU A 19 11.38 -14.67 -9.54
C GLU A 19 12.17 -13.71 -10.44
N ILE A 20 11.97 -13.81 -11.74
CA ILE A 20 12.65 -12.99 -12.75
C ILE A 20 11.59 -12.38 -13.68
N SER A 21 11.90 -11.22 -14.25
CA SER A 21 11.03 -10.58 -15.23
C SER A 21 10.93 -11.39 -16.52
N SER A 22 9.89 -11.13 -17.30
CA SER A 22 9.67 -11.74 -18.61
C SER A 22 10.86 -11.48 -19.55
N GLN A 23 11.44 -10.28 -19.49
CA GLN A 23 12.65 -9.96 -20.26
C GLN A 23 13.86 -10.80 -19.84
N ALA A 24 14.10 -10.94 -18.53
CA ALA A 24 15.21 -11.75 -18.03
C ALA A 24 14.99 -13.25 -18.33
N ALA A 25 13.74 -13.71 -18.43
CA ALA A 25 13.43 -15.08 -18.82
C ALA A 25 13.87 -15.37 -20.27
N GLU A 26 13.73 -14.41 -21.19
CA GLU A 26 14.23 -14.54 -22.56
C GLU A 26 15.76 -14.72 -22.58
N ASP A 27 16.49 -13.94 -21.79
CA ASP A 27 17.95 -14.04 -21.66
C ASP A 27 18.38 -15.40 -21.10
N VAL A 28 17.66 -15.90 -20.08
CA VAL A 28 17.91 -17.21 -19.49
C VAL A 28 17.64 -18.34 -20.50
N LEU A 29 16.54 -18.26 -21.26
CA LEU A 29 16.23 -19.24 -22.30
C LEU A 29 17.27 -19.23 -23.43
N ALA A 30 17.74 -18.04 -23.84
CA ALA A 30 18.83 -17.91 -24.81
C ALA A 30 20.12 -18.54 -24.29
N TYR A 31 20.47 -18.31 -23.01
CA TYR A 31 21.63 -18.92 -22.36
C TYR A 31 21.54 -20.45 -22.33
N ILE A 32 20.39 -21.01 -21.94
CA ILE A 32 20.15 -22.46 -21.91
C ILE A 32 20.41 -23.09 -23.29
N ASN A 33 20.00 -22.43 -24.37
CA ASN A 33 20.19 -22.92 -25.73
C ASN A 33 21.61 -22.70 -26.29
N SER A 34 22.43 -21.87 -25.64
CA SER A 34 23.77 -21.52 -26.11
C SER A 34 24.86 -22.55 -25.75
N THR A 35 24.60 -23.44 -24.79
CA THR A 35 25.58 -24.41 -24.28
C THR A 35 24.92 -25.75 -23.96
N LYS A 36 25.67 -26.84 -24.09
CA LYS A 36 25.18 -28.18 -23.73
C LYS A 36 25.12 -28.42 -22.22
N ASN A 37 25.83 -27.61 -21.42
CA ASN A 37 25.95 -27.78 -19.97
C ASN A 37 25.62 -26.44 -19.26
N PRO A 38 24.37 -25.96 -19.30
CA PRO A 38 24.01 -24.72 -18.62
C PRO A 38 24.09 -24.91 -17.10
N VAL A 39 24.78 -23.98 -16.43
CA VAL A 39 24.89 -23.92 -14.96
C VAL A 39 24.50 -22.53 -14.50
N ALA A 40 23.77 -22.43 -13.40
CA ALA A 40 23.39 -21.18 -12.75
C ALA A 40 23.44 -21.35 -11.23
N THR A 41 23.47 -20.22 -10.50
CA THR A 41 23.46 -20.21 -9.03
C THR A 41 22.47 -19.16 -8.56
N ILE A 42 21.55 -19.54 -7.68
CA ILE A 42 20.65 -18.62 -6.98
C ILE A 42 21.38 -18.12 -5.74
N LEU A 43 21.63 -16.82 -5.66
CA LEU A 43 22.29 -16.18 -4.54
C LEU A 43 21.29 -15.88 -3.40
N PRO A 44 21.77 -15.72 -2.15
CA PRO A 44 20.92 -15.26 -1.05
C PRO A 44 20.26 -13.90 -1.34
N THR A 45 19.03 -13.73 -0.84
CA THR A 45 18.28 -12.46 -0.96
C THR A 45 19.06 -11.32 -0.31
N ILE A 46 19.13 -10.18 -1.02
CA ILE A 46 19.70 -8.93 -0.51
C ILE A 46 18.63 -7.84 -0.44
N THR A 47 18.77 -6.92 0.51
CA THR A 47 17.90 -5.74 0.59
C THR A 47 18.46 -4.62 -0.28
N VAL A 48 17.66 -4.17 -1.24
CA VAL A 48 17.97 -2.98 -2.03
C VAL A 48 17.49 -1.74 -1.28
N THR A 49 18.43 -0.93 -0.80
CA THR A 49 18.10 0.36 -0.16
C THR A 49 18.01 1.47 -1.20
N LYS A 50 17.19 2.49 -0.94
CA LYS A 50 16.97 3.63 -1.85
C LYS A 50 16.47 3.22 -3.25
N TYR A 51 15.58 2.23 -3.28
CA TYR A 51 14.89 1.82 -4.50
C TYR A 51 14.20 3.01 -5.18
N LYS A 52 14.26 3.06 -6.51
CA LYS A 52 13.71 4.14 -7.34
C LYS A 52 12.97 3.52 -8.54
N PRO A 53 11.76 4.01 -8.87
CA PRO A 53 10.99 5.02 -8.15
C PRO A 53 10.34 4.45 -6.87
N ALA A 54 10.28 5.24 -5.80
CA ALA A 54 9.49 4.92 -4.60
C ALA A 54 8.89 6.19 -3.96
N PRO A 55 7.65 6.14 -3.45
CA PRO A 55 6.74 4.99 -3.47
C PRO A 55 6.15 4.74 -4.87
N ALA A 56 5.57 3.56 -5.05
CA ALA A 56 4.73 3.19 -6.18
C ALA A 56 3.49 2.43 -5.67
N VAL A 57 2.36 2.54 -6.38
CA VAL A 57 1.12 1.86 -5.99
C VAL A 57 1.18 0.39 -6.41
N ALA A 58 1.17 -0.52 -5.43
CA ALA A 58 1.25 -1.96 -5.64
C ALA A 58 0.04 -2.53 -6.41
N TYR A 59 0.25 -3.52 -7.27
CA TYR A 59 -0.77 -4.11 -8.16
C TYR A 59 -1.99 -4.63 -7.39
N PHE A 60 -1.76 -5.18 -6.21
CA PHE A 60 -2.82 -5.75 -5.37
C PHE A 60 -3.64 -4.69 -4.64
N SER A 61 -3.20 -3.44 -4.61
CA SER A 61 -3.92 -2.35 -3.94
C SER A 61 -5.24 -2.09 -4.66
N SER A 62 -6.37 -2.12 -3.96
CA SER A 62 -7.67 -1.85 -4.58
C SER A 62 -7.78 -0.40 -5.08
N ARG A 63 -8.40 -0.21 -6.23
CA ARG A 63 -8.57 1.11 -6.88
C ARG A 63 -10.01 1.59 -6.81
N GLY A 64 -10.19 2.91 -6.82
CA GLY A 64 -11.50 3.53 -6.98
C GLY A 64 -12.00 3.52 -8.43
N PRO A 65 -13.19 4.10 -8.68
CA PRO A 65 -14.09 4.71 -7.70
C PRO A 65 -14.72 3.70 -6.75
N SER A 66 -15.24 4.16 -5.61
CA SER A 66 -15.98 3.29 -4.69
C SER A 66 -17.30 2.84 -5.34
N SER A 67 -17.61 1.54 -5.25
CA SER A 67 -18.91 1.01 -5.66
C SER A 67 -20.07 1.49 -4.77
N GLN A 68 -19.76 1.97 -3.56
CA GLN A 68 -20.78 2.48 -2.63
C GLN A 68 -21.26 3.87 -3.02
N THR A 69 -20.36 4.72 -3.51
CA THR A 69 -20.68 6.06 -3.99
C THR A 69 -19.55 6.59 -4.89
N SER A 70 -19.92 7.11 -6.07
CA SER A 70 -18.98 7.81 -6.95
C SER A 70 -18.73 9.26 -6.54
N ASN A 71 -19.53 9.80 -5.61
CA ASN A 71 -19.44 11.19 -5.16
C ASN A 71 -18.31 11.43 -4.16
N ILE A 72 -17.73 10.36 -3.59
CA ILE A 72 -16.60 10.43 -2.67
C ILE A 72 -15.45 9.60 -3.23
N LEU A 73 -14.33 10.27 -3.49
CA LEU A 73 -13.13 9.65 -4.00
C LEU A 73 -12.54 8.65 -3.00
N LYS A 74 -12.12 7.49 -3.50
CA LYS A 74 -11.41 6.44 -2.75
C LYS A 74 -10.26 5.86 -3.59
N PRO A 75 -9.14 5.42 -2.96
CA PRO A 75 -8.85 5.48 -1.53
C PRO A 75 -8.62 6.92 -1.02
N ASP A 76 -8.48 7.12 0.29
CA ASP A 76 -8.23 8.46 0.87
C ASP A 76 -6.75 8.84 0.84
N ILE A 77 -5.87 7.87 1.10
CA ILE A 77 -4.43 8.07 1.33
C ILE A 77 -3.68 6.75 1.02
N ALA A 78 -2.43 6.86 0.59
CA ALA A 78 -1.49 5.75 0.47
C ALA A 78 -0.46 5.75 1.62
N ALA A 79 0.05 4.57 1.97
CA ALA A 79 1.09 4.40 2.97
C ALA A 79 1.91 3.12 2.67
N PRO A 80 3.08 2.95 3.30
CA PRO A 80 3.92 1.76 3.11
C PRO A 80 3.17 0.46 3.46
N GLY A 81 3.02 -0.42 2.48
CA GLY A 81 2.33 -1.70 2.64
C GLY A 81 2.99 -2.87 1.90
N VAL A 82 4.15 -2.67 1.28
CA VAL A 82 4.90 -3.72 0.57
C VAL A 82 6.13 -4.07 1.38
N ASN A 83 6.38 -5.37 1.59
CA ASN A 83 7.55 -5.92 2.28
C ASN A 83 7.76 -5.33 3.68
N ILE A 84 6.67 -5.24 4.45
CA ILE A 84 6.71 -4.69 5.80
C ILE A 84 7.15 -5.78 6.78
N LEU A 85 8.27 -5.55 7.46
CA LEU A 85 8.75 -6.39 8.55
C LEU A 85 7.99 -6.06 9.84
N ALA A 86 7.31 -7.03 10.42
CA ALA A 86 6.59 -6.85 11.68
C ALA A 86 6.68 -8.11 12.56
N SER A 87 6.29 -7.99 13.83
CA SER A 87 6.22 -9.11 14.77
C SER A 87 5.28 -10.21 14.26
N TRP A 88 5.67 -11.46 14.47
CA TRP A 88 4.92 -12.62 14.02
C TRP A 88 4.98 -13.74 15.04
N ILE A 89 3.91 -14.54 15.11
CA ILE A 89 3.91 -15.76 15.92
C ILE A 89 4.76 -16.80 15.18
N PRO A 90 5.85 -17.32 15.76
CA PRO A 90 6.72 -18.26 15.04
C PRO A 90 5.94 -19.51 14.62
N THR A 91 5.95 -19.81 13.32
CA THR A 91 5.32 -21.01 12.75
C THR A 91 6.37 -22.07 12.41
N SER A 92 5.95 -23.32 12.26
CA SER A 92 6.82 -24.41 11.78
C SER A 92 7.09 -24.35 10.27
N GLU A 93 6.48 -23.41 9.56
CA GLU A 93 6.60 -23.23 8.11
C GLU A 93 7.86 -22.42 7.77
N VAL A 94 9.02 -22.99 8.04
CA VAL A 94 10.33 -22.39 7.73
C VAL A 94 11.17 -23.30 6.84
N PRO A 95 12.10 -22.75 6.05
CA PRO A 95 13.00 -23.55 5.24
C PRO A 95 13.72 -24.62 6.05
N VAL A 96 13.94 -25.79 5.44
CA VAL A 96 14.63 -26.92 6.11
C VAL A 96 15.97 -26.45 6.68
N GLY A 97 16.18 -26.69 7.97
CA GLY A 97 17.39 -26.29 8.69
C GLY A 97 17.38 -24.85 9.24
N GLN A 98 16.30 -24.07 9.02
CA GLN A 98 16.12 -22.76 9.64
C GLN A 98 15.23 -22.83 10.88
N LYS A 99 15.35 -21.81 11.74
CA LYS A 99 14.53 -21.65 12.94
C LYS A 99 13.35 -20.72 12.64
N PRO A 100 12.17 -20.96 13.24
CA PRO A 100 11.06 -20.01 13.24
C PRO A 100 11.49 -18.61 13.69
N SER A 101 11.06 -17.59 12.95
CA SER A 101 11.34 -16.18 13.25
C SER A 101 10.19 -15.55 14.07
N GLN A 102 10.53 -14.65 14.98
CA GLN A 102 9.57 -13.79 15.69
C GLN A 102 9.11 -12.59 14.85
N PHE A 103 9.61 -12.49 13.62
CA PHE A 103 9.27 -11.46 12.66
C PHE A 103 8.95 -12.09 11.32
N ASN A 104 8.03 -11.46 10.58
CA ASN A 104 7.68 -11.85 9.23
C ASN A 104 7.62 -10.62 8.34
N LEU A 105 7.88 -10.84 7.05
CA LEU A 105 7.85 -9.83 6.02
C LEU A 105 6.61 -10.08 5.16
N VAL A 106 5.64 -9.17 5.22
CA VAL A 106 4.34 -9.37 4.56
C VAL A 106 3.96 -8.11 3.79
N SER A 107 3.22 -8.30 2.71
CA SER A 107 2.69 -7.24 1.86
C SER A 107 1.16 -7.22 1.90
N GLY A 108 0.58 -6.03 1.88
CA GLY A 108 -0.86 -5.83 1.84
C GLY A 108 -1.27 -4.43 2.26
N THR A 109 -2.48 -4.02 1.86
CA THR A 109 -3.13 -2.84 2.42
C THR A 109 -3.39 -2.98 3.93
N SER A 110 -3.50 -4.21 4.43
CA SER A 110 -3.47 -4.56 5.86
C SER A 110 -2.22 -4.08 6.58
N MET A 111 -1.09 -3.90 5.89
CA MET A 111 0.16 -3.37 6.45
C MET A 111 0.25 -1.84 6.28
N ALA A 112 -0.38 -1.28 5.25
CA ALA A 112 -0.51 0.18 5.09
C ALA A 112 -1.44 0.81 6.15
N CYS A 113 -2.56 0.15 6.46
CA CYS A 113 -3.55 0.61 7.45
C CYS A 113 -2.94 0.96 8.83
N PRO A 114 -2.14 0.09 9.49
CA PRO A 114 -1.56 0.40 10.80
C PRO A 114 -0.54 1.55 10.75
N HIS A 115 0.14 1.80 9.63
CA HIS A 115 0.98 2.99 9.48
C HIS A 115 0.15 4.28 9.56
N VAL A 116 -0.96 4.35 8.81
CA VAL A 116 -1.86 5.50 8.85
C VAL A 116 -2.52 5.66 10.22
N ALA A 117 -2.92 4.54 10.86
CA ALA A 117 -3.47 4.55 12.20
C ALA A 117 -2.46 5.10 13.24
N GLY A 118 -1.19 4.71 13.13
CA GLY A 118 -0.11 5.25 13.96
C GLY A 118 0.05 6.77 13.79
N VAL A 119 0.06 7.26 12.54
CA VAL A 119 0.11 8.70 12.24
C VAL A 119 -1.10 9.43 12.82
N ALA A 120 -2.31 8.90 12.64
CA ALA A 120 -3.53 9.48 13.18
C ALA A 120 -3.49 9.56 14.72
N ALA A 121 -2.99 8.51 15.39
CA ALA A 121 -2.81 8.51 16.84
C ALA A 121 -1.78 9.56 17.30
N THR A 122 -0.66 9.70 16.59
CA THR A 122 0.34 10.74 16.87
C THR A 122 -0.25 12.15 16.71
N ILE A 123 -1.01 12.41 15.65
CA ILE A 123 -1.69 13.69 15.45
C ILE A 123 -2.69 13.95 16.57
N LYS A 124 -3.48 12.95 16.98
CA LYS A 124 -4.43 13.06 18.11
C LYS A 124 -3.71 13.36 19.43
N ALA A 125 -2.55 12.76 19.66
CA ALA A 125 -1.75 13.03 20.86
C ALA A 125 -1.23 14.48 20.88
N TRP A 126 -0.82 15.01 19.73
CA TRP A 126 -0.35 16.40 19.61
C TRP A 126 -1.52 17.41 19.64
N ASN A 127 -2.67 17.05 19.06
CA ASN A 127 -3.86 17.89 18.99
C ASN A 127 -5.07 17.19 19.65
N PRO A 128 -5.13 17.12 21.00
CA PRO A 128 -6.15 16.33 21.70
C PRO A 128 -7.59 16.74 21.43
N THR A 129 -7.83 17.98 21.03
CA THR A 129 -9.18 18.51 20.73
C THR A 129 -9.63 18.23 19.31
N TRP A 130 -8.75 17.81 18.40
CA TRP A 130 -9.12 17.58 17.01
C TRP A 130 -10.07 16.40 16.87
N THR A 131 -11.05 16.57 15.99
CA THR A 131 -12.00 15.53 15.62
C THR A 131 -11.33 14.48 14.71
N PRO A 132 -11.97 13.32 14.50
CA PRO A 132 -11.52 12.37 13.47
C PRO A 132 -11.47 13.00 12.05
N ALA A 133 -12.40 13.91 11.74
CA ALA A 133 -12.44 14.57 10.43
C ALA A 133 -11.26 15.54 10.25
N ALA A 134 -10.92 16.35 11.27
CA ALA A 134 -9.73 17.20 11.26
C ALA A 134 -8.44 16.38 11.10
N ILE A 135 -8.33 15.24 11.82
CA ILE A 135 -7.15 14.36 11.71
C ILE A 135 -7.05 13.76 10.30
N ARG A 136 -8.15 13.25 9.75
CA ARG A 136 -8.20 12.74 8.37
C ARG A 136 -7.83 13.84 7.37
N SER A 137 -8.38 15.04 7.54
CA SER A 137 -8.06 16.19 6.69
C SER A 137 -6.59 16.54 6.74
N ALA A 138 -5.99 16.60 7.94
CA ALA A 138 -4.58 16.90 8.11
C ALA A 138 -3.70 15.89 7.35
N ILE A 139 -3.99 14.59 7.51
CA ILE A 139 -3.28 13.51 6.81
C ILE A 139 -3.38 13.66 5.28
N MET A 140 -4.59 13.93 4.77
CA MET A 140 -4.84 14.00 3.33
C MET A 140 -4.23 15.26 2.70
N THR A 141 -4.47 16.44 3.29
CA THR A 141 -4.05 17.72 2.72
C THR A 141 -2.54 17.94 2.77
N SER A 142 -1.82 17.19 3.61
CA SER A 142 -0.36 17.25 3.72
C SER A 142 0.36 16.10 2.98
N ALA A 143 -0.36 15.26 2.24
CA ALA A 143 0.20 14.09 1.57
C ALA A 143 1.17 14.46 0.44
N THR A 144 2.09 13.55 0.12
CA THR A 144 3.07 13.75 -0.97
C THR A 144 2.60 13.03 -2.24
N GLN A 145 2.60 13.74 -3.37
CA GLN A 145 2.15 13.22 -4.67
C GLN A 145 3.30 12.96 -5.67
N VAL A 146 4.54 12.98 -5.16
CA VAL A 146 5.74 12.71 -5.95
C VAL A 146 6.55 11.60 -5.32
N ASN A 147 7.23 10.83 -6.16
CA ASN A 147 8.18 9.83 -5.71
C ASN A 147 9.55 10.46 -5.37
N ASN A 148 10.48 9.61 -4.96
CA ASN A 148 11.85 9.99 -4.62
C ASN A 148 12.73 10.40 -5.83
N ASP A 149 12.20 10.31 -7.05
CA ASP A 149 12.76 10.91 -8.27
C ASP A 149 12.14 12.29 -8.60
N LYS A 150 11.18 12.75 -7.79
CA LYS A 150 10.40 13.99 -8.01
C LYS A 150 9.43 13.92 -9.20
N ASP A 151 9.21 12.73 -9.73
CA ASP A 151 8.15 12.45 -10.69
C ASP A 151 6.81 12.27 -9.97
N PRO A 152 5.67 12.41 -10.68
CA PRO A 152 4.37 11.94 -10.19
C PRO A 152 4.43 10.48 -9.69
N LEU A 153 3.57 10.16 -8.73
CA LEU A 153 3.42 8.76 -8.28
C LEU A 153 3.07 7.84 -9.45
N LYS A 154 3.64 6.64 -9.44
CA LYS A 154 3.43 5.62 -10.48
C LYS A 154 2.80 4.38 -9.88
N THR A 155 2.12 3.60 -10.71
CA THR A 155 1.81 2.20 -10.40
C THR A 155 3.08 1.36 -10.51
N ASP A 156 3.05 0.15 -9.99
CA ASP A 156 4.11 -0.83 -10.18
C ASP A 156 4.32 -1.27 -11.64
N SER A 157 3.34 -1.07 -12.51
CA SER A 157 3.51 -1.19 -13.97
C SER A 157 4.31 -0.04 -14.60
N GLY A 158 4.68 0.97 -13.81
CA GLY A 158 5.39 2.18 -14.27
C GLY A 158 4.47 3.25 -14.88
N SER A 159 3.17 3.01 -14.94
CA SER A 159 2.18 3.98 -15.43
C SER A 159 1.97 5.09 -14.40
N GLU A 160 1.59 6.29 -14.84
CA GLU A 160 1.21 7.36 -13.92
C GLU A 160 -0.01 6.94 -13.08
N ALA A 161 0.11 7.08 -11.76
CA ALA A 161 -0.97 6.78 -10.84
C ALA A 161 -1.91 7.98 -10.71
N THR A 162 -3.17 7.69 -10.44
CA THR A 162 -4.24 8.66 -10.30
C THR A 162 -4.71 8.76 -8.83
N PRO A 163 -5.53 9.76 -8.49
CA PRO A 163 -6.20 9.79 -7.20
C PRO A 163 -7.06 8.54 -6.90
N TYR A 164 -7.54 7.79 -7.91
CA TYR A 164 -8.21 6.51 -7.67
C TYR A 164 -7.24 5.38 -7.26
N ASP A 165 -5.93 5.61 -7.34
CA ASP A 165 -4.90 4.67 -6.93
C ASP A 165 -4.33 4.98 -5.54
N TYR A 166 -4.12 6.27 -5.21
CA TYR A 166 -3.44 6.69 -3.97
C TYR A 166 -4.22 7.71 -3.12
N GLY A 167 -5.39 8.16 -3.58
CA GLY A 167 -6.16 9.20 -2.89
C GLY A 167 -5.45 10.55 -2.94
N ALA A 168 -5.19 11.12 -1.77
CA ALA A 168 -4.49 12.40 -1.66
C ALA A 168 -2.97 12.30 -1.93
N GLY A 169 -2.37 11.12 -1.79
CA GLY A 169 -0.93 10.88 -1.96
C GLY A 169 -0.39 9.89 -0.93
N GLU A 170 0.93 9.79 -0.80
CA GLU A 170 1.57 9.08 0.30
C GLU A 170 1.53 9.92 1.59
N VAL A 171 1.19 9.28 2.71
CA VAL A 171 1.17 9.91 4.03
C VAL A 171 2.52 10.56 4.36
N ASN A 172 2.47 11.82 4.81
CA ASN A 172 3.63 12.55 5.32
C ASN A 172 3.38 12.91 6.80
N PRO A 173 3.93 12.13 7.76
CA PRO A 173 3.65 12.32 9.18
C PRO A 173 4.08 13.70 9.70
N ASN A 174 5.21 14.22 9.22
CA ASN A 174 5.76 15.49 9.69
C ASN A 174 4.88 16.67 9.25
N SER A 175 4.46 16.69 7.99
CA SER A 175 3.62 17.75 7.46
C SER A 175 2.18 17.67 8.02
N ALA A 176 1.68 16.48 8.35
CA ALA A 176 0.35 16.29 8.90
C ALA A 176 0.15 16.85 10.33
N LEU A 177 1.25 17.12 11.05
CA LEU A 177 1.19 17.71 12.39
C LEU A 177 0.85 19.21 12.38
N GLN A 178 1.19 19.90 11.29
CA GLN A 178 0.94 21.32 11.09
C GLN A 178 0.39 21.56 9.67
N PRO A 179 -0.84 21.10 9.37
CA PRO A 179 -1.43 21.18 8.04
C PRO A 179 -1.84 22.62 7.66
N GLY A 180 -1.78 23.57 8.60
CA GLY A 180 -2.29 24.93 8.44
C GLY A 180 -3.82 24.98 8.56
N LEU A 181 -4.53 24.41 7.58
CA LEU A 181 -5.99 24.36 7.54
C LEU A 181 -6.50 22.91 7.55
N VAL A 182 -7.70 22.72 8.08
CA VAL A 182 -8.40 21.43 8.04
C VAL A 182 -9.85 21.61 7.56
N TYR A 183 -10.35 20.63 6.82
CA TYR A 183 -11.75 20.49 6.46
C TYR A 183 -12.46 19.70 7.56
N GLU A 184 -13.19 20.43 8.41
CA GLU A 184 -13.90 19.88 9.55
C GLU A 184 -15.29 19.36 9.16
N LEU A 185 -15.72 18.27 9.79
CA LEU A 185 -17.05 17.68 9.61
C LEU A 185 -17.57 17.16 10.96
N GLY A 186 -18.85 17.41 11.23
CA GLY A 186 -19.56 16.89 12.39
C GLY A 186 -20.43 15.67 12.07
N PRO A 187 -20.95 14.98 13.09
CA PRO A 187 -21.88 13.85 12.90
C PRO A 187 -23.12 14.19 12.06
N SER A 188 -23.63 15.42 12.16
CA SER A 188 -24.77 15.90 11.37
C SER A 188 -24.50 15.87 9.86
N ASP A 189 -23.27 16.14 9.43
CA ASP A 189 -22.91 16.17 8.00
C ASP A 189 -22.96 14.76 7.40
N TYR A 190 -22.51 13.76 8.16
CA TYR A 190 -22.62 12.35 7.77
C TYR A 190 -24.07 11.88 7.69
N ILE A 191 -24.92 12.29 8.65
CA ILE A 191 -26.35 11.97 8.63
C ILE A 191 -27.01 12.60 7.41
N GLN A 192 -26.74 13.88 7.12
CA GLN A 192 -27.27 14.57 5.95
C GLN A 192 -26.82 13.89 4.65
N PHE A 193 -25.55 13.48 4.56
CA PHE A 193 -25.05 12.71 3.43
C PHE A 193 -25.81 11.39 3.25
N LEU A 194 -25.98 10.61 4.32
CA LEU A 194 -26.71 9.34 4.27
C LEU A 194 -28.19 9.52 3.90
N CYS A 195 -28.85 10.53 4.43
CA CYS A 195 -30.24 10.86 4.07
C CYS A 195 -30.36 11.24 2.59
N HIS A 196 -29.43 12.04 2.06
CA HIS A 196 -29.39 12.37 0.63
C HIS A 196 -29.17 11.12 -0.23
N TYR A 197 -28.38 10.16 0.25
CA TYR A 197 -28.11 8.90 -0.45
C TYR A 197 -29.25 7.87 -0.36
N GLY A 198 -30.34 8.19 0.35
CA GLY A 198 -31.52 7.34 0.46
C GLY A 198 -31.50 6.33 1.60
N TYR A 199 -30.60 6.50 2.59
CA TYR A 199 -30.70 5.78 3.86
C TYR A 199 -31.63 6.54 4.79
N ASP A 200 -32.94 6.28 4.65
CA ASP A 200 -34.00 6.74 5.55
C ASP A 200 -34.30 5.69 6.63
N SER A 201 -34.64 6.14 7.85
CA SER A 201 -34.97 5.28 8.99
C SER A 201 -36.42 4.76 9.01
N TYR A 202 -37.12 4.83 7.87
CA TYR A 202 -38.50 4.34 7.74
C TYR A 202 -38.68 3.52 6.46
N PRO A 203 -39.35 2.35 6.51
CA PRO A 203 -39.74 1.67 5.29
C PRO A 203 -40.67 2.58 4.49
N ARG A 204 -40.31 2.84 3.24
CA ARG A 204 -41.24 3.43 2.27
C ARG A 204 -42.41 2.48 2.10
N PHE A 205 -43.51 2.70 2.82
CA PHE A 205 -44.78 2.10 2.48
C PHE A 205 -45.22 2.72 1.15
N VAL A 206 -45.05 1.93 0.10
CA VAL A 206 -45.66 2.21 -1.20
C VAL A 206 -47.17 2.01 -1.01
N ALA A 207 -47.93 3.09 -1.16
CA ALA A 207 -49.39 3.04 -1.23
C ALA A 207 -49.86 2.56 -2.61
#